data_AF-O93516-F1
#
_entry.id   AF-O93516-F1
#
_cell.length_a   1.000
_cell.length_b   1.000
_cell.length_c   1.000
_cell.angle_alpha   90.00
_cell.angle_beta   90.00
_cell.angle_gamma   90.00
#
_symmetry.space_group_name_H-M   'P 1'
#
loop_
_entity.id
_entity.type
_entity.pdbx_description
1 polymer ?
#
loop_
_entity_poly.entity_id
_entity_poly.type
_entity_poly.pdbx_seq_one_letter_code
_entity_poly.pdbx_strand_id
1 'polypeptide(L)'
;NEYQTYLTDRNPQCILNEPLRTDTVSTPVSGNELLEAGKECDCGAPANPCCDAATCKLRPGEQCAEGLCCDQCRFMKEGTICQEAKGDWNDDTCTGQSADCPRNGFYG
;
A
#
# COMPACT_ATOMS: atom_id res chain seq x y z
N ASN A 1 -14.89 -23.70 -4.46
CA ASN A 1 -14.26 -22.92 -3.38
C ASN A 1 -12.82 -23.37 -3.07
N GLU A 2 -12.19 -24.22 -3.90
CA GLU A 2 -10.85 -24.79 -3.61
C GLU A 2 -9.75 -23.73 -3.42
N TYR A 3 -9.81 -22.61 -4.15
CA TYR A 3 -8.82 -21.55 -4.03
C TYR A 3 -8.80 -20.92 -2.63
N GLN A 4 -9.98 -20.57 -2.09
CA GLN A 4 -10.10 -20.02 -0.73
C GLN A 4 -9.62 -21.02 0.31
N THR A 5 -9.96 -22.31 0.14
CA THR A 5 -9.46 -23.38 1.02
C THR A 5 -7.93 -23.48 0.97
N TYR A 6 -7.32 -23.43 -0.21
CA TYR A 6 -5.86 -23.46 -0.36
C TYR A 6 -5.17 -22.29 0.34
N LEU A 7 -5.70 -21.07 0.15
CA LEU A 7 -5.15 -19.87 0.81
C LEU A 7 -5.20 -20.01 2.34
N THR A 8 -6.32 -20.52 2.86
CA THR A 8 -6.52 -20.65 4.31
C THR A 8 -5.68 -21.77 4.90
N ASP A 9 -5.64 -22.95 4.26
CA ASP A 9 -4.93 -24.13 4.76
C ASP A 9 -3.41 -24.01 4.63
N ARG A 10 -2.93 -23.45 3.51
CA ARG A 10 -1.48 -23.41 3.23
C ARG A 10 -0.83 -22.10 3.64
N ASN A 11 -1.61 -21.02 3.73
CA ASN A 11 -1.14 -19.67 4.09
C ASN A 11 0.24 -19.31 3.46
N PRO A 12 0.36 -19.33 2.12
CA PRO A 12 1.64 -19.12 1.46
C PRO A 12 2.17 -17.71 1.70
N GLN A 13 3.25 -17.59 2.47
CA GLN A 13 3.77 -16.29 2.90
C GLN A 13 4.40 -15.47 1.77
N CYS A 14 4.89 -16.10 0.71
CA CYS A 14 5.63 -15.43 -0.37
C CYS A 14 4.78 -14.54 -1.28
N ILE A 15 3.44 -14.66 -1.22
CA ILE A 15 2.52 -13.85 -2.03
C ILE A 15 1.84 -12.73 -1.22
N LEU A 16 2.22 -12.56 0.06
CA LEU A 16 1.60 -11.58 0.94
C LEU A 16 2.21 -10.18 0.78
N ASN A 17 3.45 -10.08 0.31
CA ASN A 17 4.12 -8.80 0.14
C ASN A 17 3.78 -8.24 -1.24
N GLU A 18 3.38 -6.97 -1.27
CA GLU A 18 3.27 -6.22 -2.52
C GLU A 18 4.67 -5.94 -3.09
N PRO A 19 4.91 -6.17 -4.39
CA PRO A 19 6.20 -5.89 -5.02
C PRO A 19 6.48 -4.38 -5.05
N LEU A 20 7.76 -3.99 -4.98
CA LEU A 20 8.12 -2.57 -5.10
C LEU A 20 7.85 -2.08 -6.51
N ARG A 21 7.60 -0.77 -6.64
CA ARG A 21 7.43 -0.06 -7.92
C ARG A 21 8.55 -0.31 -8.93
N THR A 22 9.75 -0.62 -8.44
CA THR A 22 10.96 -0.88 -9.21
C THR A 22 11.21 -2.35 -9.54
N ASP A 23 10.47 -3.26 -8.90
CA ASP A 23 10.65 -4.71 -9.09
C ASP A 23 9.92 -5.20 -10.35
N THR A 24 8.96 -4.42 -10.85
CA THR A 24 8.25 -4.66 -12.11
C THR A 24 9.09 -4.19 -13.30
N VAL A 25 9.59 -5.14 -14.08
CA VAL A 25 10.30 -4.90 -15.34
C VAL A 25 9.36 -4.71 -16.55
N SER A 26 8.05 -4.90 -16.36
CA SER A 26 7.05 -4.63 -17.38
C SER A 26 6.93 -3.15 -17.69
N THR A 27 6.56 -2.83 -18.94
CA THR A 27 6.10 -1.47 -19.27
C THR A 27 4.89 -1.11 -18.41
N PRO A 28 4.88 0.04 -17.72
CA PRO A 28 3.76 0.44 -16.88
C PRO A 28 2.43 0.48 -17.63
N VAL A 29 1.39 -0.16 -17.11
CA VAL A 29 0.05 -0.25 -17.73
C VAL A 29 -0.99 0.38 -16.83
N SER A 30 -1.50 1.56 -17.17
CA SER A 30 -2.55 2.22 -16.37
C SER A 30 -3.79 1.33 -16.16
N GLY A 31 -4.25 1.23 -14.92
CA GLY A 31 -5.49 0.54 -14.55
C GLY A 31 -5.34 -0.95 -14.27
N ASN A 32 -4.11 -1.45 -14.07
CA ASN A 32 -3.84 -2.87 -13.79
C ASN A 32 -3.70 -3.20 -12.29
N GLU A 33 -4.05 -2.26 -11.41
CA GLU A 33 -3.94 -2.40 -9.94
C GLU A 33 -2.50 -2.61 -9.44
N LEU A 34 -1.49 -2.35 -10.29
CA LEU A 34 -0.09 -2.42 -9.92
C LEU A 34 0.52 -1.02 -9.88
N LEU A 35 1.09 -0.71 -8.73
CA LEU A 35 1.80 0.53 -8.52
C LEU A 35 3.20 0.44 -9.16
N GLU A 36 3.28 0.80 -10.43
CA GLU A 36 4.49 0.70 -11.25
C GLU A 36 5.30 2.02 -11.26
N ALA A 37 6.57 1.95 -11.67
CA ALA A 37 7.43 3.12 -11.79
C ALA A 37 6.80 4.22 -12.67
N GLY A 38 6.74 5.44 -12.13
CA GLY A 38 6.20 6.62 -12.82
C GLY A 38 4.70 6.89 -12.63
N LYS A 39 3.96 5.98 -12.01
CA LYS A 39 2.57 6.24 -11.57
C LYS A 39 2.59 6.82 -10.17
N GLU A 40 1.63 7.67 -9.79
CA GLU A 40 1.51 8.11 -8.39
C GLU A 40 0.56 7.19 -7.61
N CYS A 41 -0.45 6.69 -8.29
CA CYS A 41 -1.46 5.73 -7.82
C CYS A 41 -1.94 4.88 -9.01
N ASP A 42 -2.39 3.65 -8.78
CA ASP A 42 -3.07 2.87 -9.81
C ASP A 42 -4.28 2.12 -9.25
N CYS A 43 -5.45 2.76 -9.33
CA CYS A 43 -6.64 2.26 -8.65
C CYS A 43 -7.51 1.30 -9.46
N GLY A 44 -7.11 0.89 -10.67
CA GLY A 44 -7.99 0.08 -11.52
C GLY A 44 -9.42 0.64 -11.60
N ALA A 45 -10.42 -0.25 -11.60
CA ALA A 45 -11.79 0.07 -11.26
C ALA A 45 -12.22 -0.85 -10.10
N PRO A 46 -12.83 -0.35 -9.01
CA PRO A 46 -13.64 0.87 -8.91
C PRO A 46 -12.86 2.12 -8.44
N ALA A 47 -13.47 3.29 -8.70
CA ALA A 47 -12.87 4.61 -8.50
C ALA A 47 -12.36 4.85 -7.07
N ASN A 48 -11.04 5.00 -6.93
CA ASN A 48 -10.45 5.63 -5.77
C ASN A 48 -10.67 7.16 -5.87
N PRO A 49 -11.34 7.80 -4.91
CA PRO A 49 -11.62 9.24 -4.98
C PRO A 49 -10.34 10.08 -5.00
N CYS A 50 -9.22 9.57 -4.49
CA CYS A 50 -7.94 10.25 -4.45
C CYS A 50 -7.14 10.13 -5.76
N CYS A 51 -7.45 9.14 -6.59
CA CYS A 51 -6.72 8.83 -7.82
C CYS A 51 -7.57 9.14 -9.06
N ASP A 52 -6.96 9.80 -10.04
CA ASP A 52 -7.54 9.90 -11.38
C ASP A 52 -7.16 8.65 -12.18
N ALA A 53 -8.10 7.72 -12.30
CA ALA A 53 -7.92 6.47 -13.02
C ALA A 53 -7.53 6.66 -14.51
N ALA A 54 -7.86 7.80 -15.13
CA ALA A 54 -7.47 8.05 -16.51
C ALA A 54 -5.98 8.40 -16.65
N THR A 55 -5.38 8.96 -15.60
CA THR A 55 -4.01 9.47 -15.63
C THR A 55 -3.06 8.74 -14.69
N CYS A 56 -3.57 7.90 -13.78
CA CYS A 56 -2.82 7.26 -12.69
C CYS A 56 -2.05 8.28 -11.83
N LYS A 57 -2.68 9.45 -11.64
CA LYS A 57 -2.15 10.55 -10.84
C LYS A 57 -3.07 10.87 -9.69
N LEU A 58 -2.50 11.43 -8.63
CA LEU A 58 -3.30 11.98 -7.54
C LEU A 58 -4.17 13.12 -8.06
N ARG A 59 -5.39 13.21 -7.54
CA ARG A 59 -6.23 14.37 -7.78
C ARG A 59 -5.60 15.62 -7.18
N PRO A 60 -5.87 16.80 -7.75
CA PRO A 60 -5.29 18.05 -7.23
C PRO A 60 -5.58 18.26 -5.74
N GLY A 61 -4.51 18.44 -4.97
CA GLY A 61 -4.58 18.73 -3.54
C GLY A 61 -4.48 17.49 -2.64
N GLU A 62 -4.60 16.28 -3.18
CA GLU A 62 -4.43 15.04 -2.43
C GLU A 62 -2.96 14.69 -2.22
N GLN A 63 -2.66 13.99 -1.13
CA GLN A 63 -1.30 13.60 -0.75
C GLN A 63 -1.01 12.12 -1.01
N CYS A 64 -2.04 11.29 -1.01
CA CYS A 64 -1.94 9.86 -1.19
C CYS A 64 -3.26 9.29 -1.72
N ALA A 65 -3.21 8.06 -2.24
CA ALA A 65 -4.40 7.33 -2.67
C ALA A 65 -4.49 5.94 -2.02
N GLU A 66 -3.35 5.34 -1.68
CA GLU A 66 -3.24 4.02 -1.06
C GLU A 66 -2.11 4.01 -0.04
N GLY A 67 -2.00 2.90 0.70
CA GLY A 67 -1.03 2.74 1.78
C GLY A 67 -1.67 2.85 3.17
N LEU A 68 -1.09 2.13 4.14
CA LEU A 68 -1.61 2.02 5.51
C LEU A 68 -1.60 3.35 6.28
N CYS A 69 -0.81 4.33 5.83
CA CYS A 69 -0.75 5.68 6.40
C CYS A 69 -1.48 6.72 5.54
N CYS A 70 -2.39 6.30 4.66
CA CYS A 70 -3.27 7.19 3.91
C CYS A 70 -4.69 7.15 4.47
N ASP A 71 -5.21 8.29 4.91
CA ASP A 71 -6.61 8.44 5.32
C ASP A 71 -7.24 9.64 4.63
N GLN A 72 -8.42 9.45 4.05
CA GLN A 72 -9.14 10.49 3.31
C GLN A 72 -8.22 11.29 2.35
N CYS A 73 -7.38 10.57 1.59
CA CYS A 73 -6.43 11.15 0.63
C CYS A 73 -5.31 12.02 1.24
N ARG A 74 -5.11 11.94 2.56
CA ARG A 74 -4.11 12.67 3.34
C ARG A 74 -3.19 11.73 4.09
N PHE A 75 -1.96 12.16 4.32
CA PHE A 75 -1.07 11.42 5.19
C PHE A 75 -1.61 11.45 6.62
N MET A 76 -1.72 10.27 7.23
CA MET A 76 -2.00 10.15 8.65
C MET A 76 -0.89 10.83 9.46
N LYS A 77 -1.26 11.38 10.62
CA LYS A 77 -0.35 12.11 11.50
C LYS A 77 0.85 11.23 11.92
N GLU A 78 2.01 11.86 12.09
CA GLU A 78 3.19 11.22 12.69
C GLU A 78 2.85 10.54 14.02
N GLY A 79 3.32 9.30 14.20
CA GLY A 79 3.07 8.49 15.38
C GLY A 79 1.74 7.72 15.37
N THR A 80 0.90 7.88 14.34
CA THR A 80 -0.29 7.03 14.16
C THR A 80 0.16 5.59 13.93
N ILE A 81 -0.36 4.63 14.71
CA ILE A 81 -0.06 3.21 14.52
C ILE A 81 -0.75 2.73 13.24
N CYS A 82 0.04 2.21 12.30
CA CYS A 82 -0.43 1.68 11.02
C CYS A 82 -0.34 0.15 10.96
N GLN A 83 0.51 -0.47 11.78
CA GLN A 83 0.52 -1.92 11.96
C GLN A 83 0.85 -2.25 13.41
N GLU A 84 -0.02 -3.02 14.06
CA GLU A 84 0.22 -3.50 15.42
C GLU A 84 1.38 -4.50 15.45
N ALA A 85 2.19 -4.38 16.48
CA ALA A 85 3.26 -5.31 16.80
C ALA A 85 2.78 -6.76 16.90
N LYS A 86 3.62 -7.70 16.47
CA LYS A 86 3.46 -9.13 16.76
C LYS A 86 4.60 -9.62 17.63
N GLY A 87 4.30 -10.12 18.83
CA GLY A 87 5.34 -10.56 19.77
C GLY A 87 6.15 -9.38 20.30
N ASP A 88 7.47 -9.48 20.28
CA ASP A 88 8.38 -8.46 20.85
C ASP A 88 8.84 -7.40 19.80
N TRP A 89 8.09 -7.24 18.71
CA TRP A 89 8.30 -6.15 17.76
C TRP A 89 7.68 -4.83 18.27
N ASN A 90 8.17 -3.68 17.82
CA ASN A 90 7.49 -2.41 18.05
C ASN A 90 6.27 -2.27 17.12
N ASP A 91 5.32 -1.42 17.50
CA ASP A 91 4.26 -0.98 16.58
C ASP A 91 4.89 -0.18 15.43
N ASP A 92 4.43 -0.41 14.21
CA ASP A 92 4.81 0.41 13.06
C ASP A 92 3.95 1.67 13.05
N THR A 93 4.61 2.82 12.86
CA THR A 93 3.96 4.13 12.97
C THR A 93 4.20 5.00 11.75
N CYS A 94 3.17 5.72 11.33
CA CYS A 94 3.23 6.70 10.25
C CYS A 94 4.21 7.83 10.56
N THR A 95 4.88 8.33 9.52
CA THR A 95 5.84 9.44 9.62
C THR A 95 5.20 10.81 9.51
N GLY A 96 3.91 10.89 9.15
CA GLY A 96 3.26 12.16 8.79
C GLY A 96 3.60 12.68 7.40
N GLN A 97 4.50 12.01 6.68
CA GLN A 97 5.11 12.51 5.44
C GLN A 97 5.05 11.50 4.28
N SER A 98 4.61 10.27 4.56
CA SER A 98 4.41 9.21 3.57
C SER A 98 3.12 8.46 3.86
N ALA A 99 2.57 7.83 2.83
CA ALA A 99 1.47 6.88 2.92
C ALA A 99 1.93 5.45 3.27
N ASP A 100 3.23 5.19 3.16
CA ASP A 100 3.83 3.91 3.54
C ASP A 100 3.90 3.79 5.07
N CYS A 101 3.68 2.58 5.57
CA CYS A 101 3.90 2.22 6.97
C CYS A 101 5.32 1.65 7.10
N PRO A 102 6.29 2.44 7.63
CA PRO A 102 7.65 1.95 7.78
C PRO A 102 7.71 0.90 8.89
N ARG A 103 8.47 -0.16 8.65
CA ARG A 103 8.69 -1.20 9.65
C ARG A 103 9.62 -0.70 10.74
N ASN A 104 9.12 -0.64 11.96
CA ASN A 104 9.86 -0.31 13.16
C ASN A 104 10.58 -1.55 13.71
N GLY A 105 11.70 -1.33 14.39
CA GLY A 105 12.60 -2.38 14.85
C GLY A 105 12.02 -3.27 15.97
N PHE A 106 12.83 -4.21 16.45
CA PHE A 106 12.51 -5.06 17.60
C PHE A 106 12.69 -4.29 18.92
N TYR A 107 11.98 -4.64 19.99
CA TYR A 107 12.34 -4.18 21.34
C TYR A 107 13.67 -4.83 21.73
N GLY A 108 14.71 -4.01 21.96
CA GLY A 108 16.05 -4.46 22.35
C GLY A 108 16.12 -5.02 23.76
#